data_AF-A0AAQ3KWT8-F1
#
_entry.id   AF-A0AAQ3KWT8-F1
#
_cell.length_a   1.000
_cell.length_b   1.000
_cell.length_c   1.000
_cell.angle_alpha   90.00
_cell.angle_beta   90.00
_cell.angle_gamma   90.00
#
_symmetry.space_group_name_H-M   'P 1'
#
loop_
_entity.id
_entity.type
_entity.pdbx_description
1 polymer ?
#
loop_
_entity_poly.entity_id
_entity_poly.type
_entity_poly.pdbx_seq_one_letter_code
_entity_poly.pdbx_strand_id
1 'polypeptide(L)'
;MSDWRLTAASTVYTDALKATESLSQPAVGFVNPTVTTNKVSESLFRQLNTLIQITVQIKEQLEDLKAEVQAIKKEKEKPNVDLTTSIDSLAKDLQKLKIGDKPTIPKLQGKLYVYKDPKKIFEQEKEKAKHR
;
A
#
# COMPACT_ATOMS: atom_id res chain seq x y z
N MET A 1 23.23 5.71 -31.71
CA MET A 1 22.71 7.07 -32.00
C MET A 1 21.31 6.91 -32.58
N SER A 2 20.32 7.64 -32.09
CA SER A 2 18.95 7.63 -32.64
C SER A 2 18.95 8.31 -34.02
N ASP A 3 18.35 7.63 -35.01
CA ASP A 3 18.16 8.16 -36.36
C ASP A 3 16.98 9.16 -36.37
N TRP A 4 17.11 10.27 -37.09
CA TRP A 4 16.04 11.27 -37.23
C TRP A 4 14.78 10.67 -37.85
N ARG A 5 14.91 9.61 -38.67
CA ARG A 5 13.78 8.87 -39.23
C ARG A 5 12.98 8.14 -38.15
N LEU A 6 13.66 7.55 -37.18
CA LEU A 6 13.01 6.90 -36.03
C LEU A 6 12.34 7.95 -35.15
N THR A 7 12.98 9.10 -34.96
CA THR A 7 12.37 10.24 -34.25
C THR A 7 11.14 10.76 -34.99
N ALA A 8 11.20 10.88 -36.31
CA ALA A 8 10.07 11.33 -37.14
C ALA A 8 8.87 10.38 -37.11
N ALA A 9 9.11 9.09 -36.92
CA ALA A 9 8.08 8.06 -36.75
C ALA A 9 7.59 7.91 -35.30
N SER A 10 8.21 8.59 -34.33
CA SER A 10 7.84 8.51 -32.93
C SER A 10 6.50 9.20 -32.67
N THR A 11 5.66 8.60 -31.83
CA THR A 11 4.34 9.14 -31.48
C THR A 11 4.43 10.52 -30.84
N VAL A 12 5.42 10.71 -29.95
CA VAL A 12 5.71 12.00 -29.29
C VAL A 12 5.94 13.09 -30.33
N TYR A 13 6.69 12.78 -31.39
CA TYR A 13 7.01 13.74 -32.43
C TYR A 13 5.79 14.05 -33.31
N THR A 14 5.01 13.05 -33.68
CA THR A 14 3.78 13.26 -34.47
C THR A 14 2.72 14.03 -33.70
N ASP A 15 2.62 13.80 -32.40
CA ASP A 15 1.66 14.50 -31.54
C ASP A 15 2.10 15.94 -31.29
N ALA A 16 3.41 16.18 -31.14
CA ALA A 16 3.96 17.53 -31.08
C ALA A 16 3.68 18.32 -32.38
N LEU A 17 3.82 17.69 -33.56
CA LEU A 17 3.49 18.33 -34.83
C LEU A 17 2.00 18.68 -34.94
N LYS A 18 1.10 17.78 -34.53
CA LYS A 18 -0.34 18.05 -34.51
C LYS A 18 -0.70 19.19 -33.55
N ALA A 19 -0.06 19.21 -32.38
CA ALA A 19 -0.30 20.27 -31.39
C ALA A 19 0.13 21.65 -31.92
N THR A 20 1.30 21.72 -32.58
CA THR A 20 1.82 22.99 -33.12
C THR A 20 1.20 23.41 -34.44
N GLU A 21 0.50 22.51 -35.14
CA GLU A 21 -0.22 22.81 -36.38
C GLU A 21 -1.33 23.85 -36.17
N SER A 22 -1.96 23.84 -34.99
CA SER A 22 -2.95 24.86 -34.60
C SER A 22 -2.36 26.27 -34.48
N LEU A 23 -1.07 26.37 -34.16
CA LEU A 23 -0.36 27.63 -33.95
C LEU A 23 0.31 28.15 -35.23
N SER A 24 0.81 27.25 -36.08
CA SER A 24 1.54 27.62 -37.30
C SER A 24 1.39 26.56 -38.39
N GLN A 25 0.62 26.86 -39.44
CA GLN A 25 0.38 25.95 -40.57
C GLN A 25 1.31 26.21 -41.77
N PRO A 26 1.99 25.19 -42.32
CA PRO A 26 2.12 23.83 -41.80
C PRO A 26 3.03 23.77 -40.56
N ALA A 27 2.79 22.81 -39.66
CA ALA A 27 3.74 22.49 -38.61
C ALA A 27 5.01 21.91 -39.25
N VAL A 28 6.18 22.34 -38.78
CA VAL A 28 7.45 21.98 -39.40
C VAL A 28 8.39 21.42 -38.36
N GLY A 29 8.90 20.22 -38.65
CA GLY A 29 9.91 19.54 -37.87
C GLY A 29 11.24 19.50 -38.61
N PHE A 30 11.76 18.31 -38.95
CA PHE A 30 13.03 18.21 -39.67
C PHE A 30 12.90 18.82 -41.08
N VAL A 31 13.77 19.76 -41.41
CA VAL A 31 13.76 20.48 -42.70
C VAL A 31 15.08 20.24 -43.41
N ASN A 32 15.00 20.05 -44.73
CA ASN A 32 16.18 20.05 -45.57
C ASN A 32 16.56 21.49 -45.95
N PRO A 33 17.73 21.99 -45.52
CA PRO A 33 18.14 23.36 -45.80
C PRO A 33 18.35 23.64 -47.29
N THR A 34 18.65 22.63 -48.12
CA THR A 34 18.85 22.83 -49.57
C THR A 34 17.56 23.14 -50.33
N VAL A 35 16.41 22.76 -49.77
CA VAL A 35 15.07 22.97 -50.37
C VAL A 35 14.46 24.29 -49.88
N THR A 36 14.96 24.85 -48.78
CA THR A 36 14.28 25.91 -48.02
C THR A 36 15.02 27.23 -48.16
N THR A 37 15.22 27.70 -49.39
CA THR A 37 16.12 28.84 -49.67
C THR A 37 15.53 30.22 -49.37
N ASN A 38 14.20 30.39 -49.30
CA ASN A 38 13.57 31.72 -49.20
C ASN A 38 12.69 31.94 -47.94
N LYS A 39 12.57 30.95 -47.04
CA LYS A 39 11.70 31.05 -45.83
C LYS A 39 12.34 30.47 -44.57
N VAL A 40 13.67 30.57 -44.47
CA VAL A 40 14.46 29.96 -43.37
C VAL A 40 13.98 30.43 -42.00
N SER A 41 13.69 31.72 -41.84
CA SER A 41 13.20 32.31 -40.58
C SER A 41 11.84 31.74 -40.17
N GLU A 42 10.87 31.69 -41.06
CA GLU A 42 9.54 31.12 -40.79
C GLU A 42 9.62 29.62 -40.44
N SER A 43 10.46 28.85 -41.14
CA SER A 43 10.68 27.44 -40.81
C SER A 43 11.36 27.26 -39.46
N LEU A 44 12.28 28.15 -39.08
CA LEU A 44 12.94 28.15 -37.78
C LEU A 44 11.95 28.39 -36.64
N PHE A 45 11.08 29.39 -36.76
CA PHE A 45 10.06 29.66 -35.74
C PHE A 45 9.13 28.46 -35.53
N ARG A 46 8.74 27.78 -36.61
CA ARG A 46 7.90 26.57 -36.55
C ARG A 46 8.62 25.38 -35.90
N GLN A 47 9.89 25.19 -36.24
CA GLN A 47 10.75 24.18 -35.61
C GLN A 47 10.92 24.42 -34.12
N LEU A 48 11.14 25.68 -33.72
CA LEU A 48 11.27 26.07 -32.32
C LEU A 48 9.99 25.78 -31.53
N ASN A 49 8.82 26.12 -32.09
CA ASN A 49 7.55 25.79 -31.44
C ASN A 49 7.39 24.28 -31.23
N THR A 50 7.75 23.47 -32.22
CA THR A 50 7.70 22.00 -32.14
C THR A 50 8.70 21.47 -31.10
N LEU A 51 9.89 22.05 -31.01
CA LEU A 51 10.90 21.68 -30.01
C LEU A 51 10.44 22.01 -28.59
N ILE A 52 9.84 23.20 -28.38
CA ILE A 52 9.26 23.59 -27.10
C ILE A 52 8.18 22.59 -26.68
N GLN A 53 7.27 22.24 -27.59
CA GLN A 53 6.22 21.28 -27.31
C GLN A 53 6.76 19.91 -26.88
N ILE A 54 7.76 19.37 -27.61
CA ILE A 54 8.41 18.11 -27.25
C ILE A 54 9.08 18.21 -25.86
N THR A 55 9.70 19.35 -25.56
CA THR A 55 10.39 19.57 -24.28
C THR A 55 9.40 19.59 -23.12
N VAL A 56 8.25 20.23 -23.30
CA VAL A 56 7.16 20.24 -22.31
C VAL A 56 6.63 18.83 -22.10
N GLN A 57 6.35 18.08 -23.17
CA GLN A 57 5.88 16.69 -23.06
C GLN A 57 6.88 15.79 -22.33
N ILE A 58 8.18 15.91 -22.61
CA ILE A 58 9.22 15.15 -21.90
C ILE A 58 9.25 15.54 -20.41
N LYS A 59 9.10 16.83 -20.09
CA LYS A 59 9.04 17.30 -18.70
C LYS A 59 7.83 16.71 -17.96
N GLU A 60 6.66 16.68 -18.59
CA GLU A 60 5.45 16.08 -18.03
C GLU A 60 5.66 14.59 -17.75
N GLN A 61 6.16 13.83 -18.74
CA GLN A 61 6.49 12.41 -18.57
C GLN A 61 7.51 12.16 -17.46
N LEU A 62 8.47 13.06 -17.27
CA LEU A 62 9.47 12.95 -16.20
C LEU A 62 8.88 13.21 -14.82
N GLU A 63 7.96 14.19 -14.69
CA GLU A 63 7.27 14.43 -13.43
C GLU A 63 6.32 13.28 -13.08
N ASP A 64 5.63 12.71 -14.06
CA ASP A 64 4.80 11.50 -13.87
C ASP A 64 5.66 10.32 -13.40
N LEU A 65 6.78 10.06 -14.07
CA LEU A 65 7.71 8.99 -13.68
C LEU A 65 8.29 9.23 -12.28
N LYS A 66 8.61 10.49 -11.94
CA LYS A 66 9.09 10.86 -10.61
C LYS A 66 8.02 10.64 -9.54
N ALA A 67 6.75 10.93 -9.86
CA ALA A 67 5.63 10.67 -8.97
C ALA A 67 5.45 9.15 -8.75
N GLU A 68 5.54 8.33 -9.79
CA GLU A 68 5.50 6.87 -9.68
C GLU A 68 6.66 6.33 -8.83
N VAL A 69 7.88 6.81 -9.06
CA VAL A 69 9.05 6.40 -8.26
C VAL A 69 8.88 6.80 -6.79
N GLN A 70 8.33 7.98 -6.52
CA GLN A 70 8.03 8.39 -5.14
C GLN A 70 6.92 7.52 -4.52
N ALA A 71 5.90 7.14 -5.27
CA ALA A 71 4.84 6.24 -4.81
C ALA A 71 5.41 4.86 -4.45
N ILE A 72 6.25 4.29 -5.32
CA ILE A 72 6.93 3.00 -5.08
C ILE A 72 7.86 3.09 -3.87
N LYS A 73 8.62 4.18 -3.72
CA LYS A 73 9.49 4.38 -2.55
C LYS A 73 8.67 4.46 -1.27
N LYS A 74 7.57 5.21 -1.25
CA LYS A 74 6.64 5.26 -0.10
C LYS A 74 6.01 3.91 0.21
N GLU A 75 5.71 3.10 -0.81
CA GLU A 75 5.18 1.75 -0.62
C GLU A 75 6.22 0.78 -0.05
N LYS A 76 7.50 0.94 -0.41
CA LYS A 76 8.62 0.21 0.20
C LYS A 76 9.00 0.72 1.59
N GLU A 77 8.78 2.00 1.87
CA GLU A 77 8.99 2.63 3.18
C GLU A 77 7.83 2.46 4.15
N LYS A 78 6.64 2.05 3.67
CA LYS A 78 5.65 1.44 4.57
C LYS A 78 6.40 0.28 5.22
N PRO A 79 6.61 0.32 6.55
CA PRO A 79 7.33 -0.74 7.20
C PRO A 79 6.59 -2.00 6.83
N ASN A 80 7.30 -2.91 6.16
CA ASN A 80 6.93 -4.30 6.15
C ASN A 80 6.82 -4.61 7.64
N VAL A 81 5.59 -4.55 8.17
CA VAL A 81 5.32 -4.71 9.59
C VAL A 81 6.04 -5.99 9.93
N ASP A 82 7.11 -5.87 10.72
CA ASP A 82 8.08 -6.93 10.90
C ASP A 82 7.27 -8.10 11.45
N LEU A 83 6.90 -9.03 10.56
CA LEU A 83 5.81 -9.98 10.78
C LEU A 83 6.10 -10.80 12.03
N THR A 84 7.39 -11.02 12.27
CA THR A 84 8.00 -11.57 13.48
C THR A 84 7.56 -10.84 14.75
N THR A 85 7.71 -9.51 14.80
CA THR A 85 7.33 -8.69 15.97
C THR A 85 5.81 -8.65 16.21
N SER A 86 5.00 -8.68 15.14
CA SER A 86 3.54 -8.74 15.24
C SER A 86 3.04 -10.13 15.64
N ILE A 87 3.71 -11.19 15.19
CA ILE A 87 3.42 -12.56 15.64
C ILE A 87 3.81 -12.72 17.11
N ASP A 88 4.94 -12.15 17.53
CA ASP A 88 5.38 -12.20 18.93
C ASP A 88 4.45 -11.41 19.87
N SER A 89 3.91 -10.27 19.43
CA SER A 89 2.92 -9.52 20.21
C SER A 89 1.59 -10.27 20.32
N LEU A 90 1.10 -10.83 19.20
CA LEU A 90 -0.09 -11.68 19.17
C LEU A 90 0.05 -12.92 20.06
N ALA A 91 1.20 -13.59 20.03
CA ALA A 91 1.48 -14.75 20.88
C ALA A 91 1.45 -14.37 22.37
N LYS A 92 2.04 -13.22 22.73
CA LYS A 92 1.99 -12.69 24.10
C LYS A 92 0.57 -12.34 24.55
N ASP A 93 -0.25 -11.79 23.67
CA ASP A 93 -1.63 -11.43 24.01
C ASP A 93 -2.54 -12.66 24.11
N LEU A 94 -2.31 -13.69 23.29
CA LEU A 94 -2.95 -15.00 23.43
C LEU A 94 -2.55 -15.72 24.72
N GLN A 95 -1.30 -15.59 25.18
CA GLN A 95 -0.86 -16.15 26.46
C GLN A 95 -1.52 -15.47 27.67
N LYS A 96 -1.88 -14.19 27.56
CA LYS A 96 -2.59 -13.44 28.62
C LYS A 96 -4.08 -13.77 28.66
N LEU A 97 -4.64 -14.30 27.58
CA LEU A 97 -6.03 -14.74 27.52
C LEU A 97 -6.20 -16.03 28.32
N LYS A 98 -6.48 -15.88 29.62
CA LYS A 98 -7.02 -16.97 30.43
C LYS A 98 -8.48 -17.17 30.08
N ILE A 99 -8.79 -18.30 29.43
CA ILE A 99 -10.16 -18.82 29.33
C ILE A 99 -10.70 -18.98 30.74
N GLY A 100 -11.83 -18.30 31.00
CA GLY A 100 -12.31 -17.91 32.32
C GLY A 100 -12.16 -18.96 33.40
N ASP A 101 -11.60 -18.53 34.54
CA ASP A 101 -11.74 -19.26 35.79
C ASP A 101 -13.24 -19.44 36.05
N LYS A 102 -13.67 -20.70 36.21
CA LYS A 102 -15.02 -21.01 36.69
C LYS A 102 -15.29 -20.13 37.91
N PRO A 103 -16.43 -19.41 37.97
CA PRO A 103 -16.71 -18.52 39.09
C PRO A 103 -16.59 -19.33 40.38
N THR A 104 -15.55 -19.04 41.16
CA THR A 104 -15.33 -19.71 42.44
C THR A 104 -16.40 -19.17 43.36
N ILE A 105 -17.49 -19.91 43.50
CA ILE A 105 -18.59 -19.57 44.39
C ILE A 105 -17.97 -19.33 45.78
N PRO A 106 -18.10 -18.14 46.38
CA PRO A 106 -17.53 -17.87 47.69
C PRO A 106 -18.19 -18.83 48.68
N LYS A 107 -17.38 -19.73 49.27
CA LYS A 107 -17.85 -20.62 50.32
C LYS A 107 -18.26 -19.74 51.51
N LEU A 108 -19.56 -19.59 51.75
CA LEU A 108 -20.06 -18.89 52.92
C LEU A 108 -19.51 -19.58 54.18
N GLN A 109 -18.57 -18.93 54.86
CA GLN A 109 -18.06 -19.37 56.16
C GLN A 109 -19.08 -19.00 57.25
N GLY A 110 -20.26 -19.63 57.23
CA GLY A 110 -21.29 -19.49 58.25
C GLY A 110 -21.22 -20.59 59.31
N LYS A 111 -21.65 -20.31 60.55
CA LYS A 111 -21.86 -21.36 61.56
C LYS A 111 -23.03 -22.24 61.12
N LEU A 112 -22.75 -23.52 60.87
CA LEU A 112 -23.76 -24.52 60.54
C LEU A 112 -24.45 -24.96 61.85
N TYR A 113 -25.70 -24.53 62.05
CA TYR A 113 -26.52 -24.95 63.19
C TYR A 113 -27.24 -26.25 62.84
N VAL A 114 -26.87 -27.36 63.49
CA VAL A 114 -27.45 -28.69 63.26
C VAL A 114 -27.98 -29.25 64.58
N TYR A 115 -29.12 -29.93 64.55
CA TYR A 115 -29.77 -30.53 65.73
C TYR A 115 -28.93 -31.65 66.37
N LYS A 116 -28.15 -32.38 65.56
CA LYS A 116 -27.21 -33.41 66.01
C LYS A 116 -25.91 -33.27 65.23
N ASP A 117 -24.81 -33.58 65.90
CA ASP A 117 -23.47 -33.54 65.31
C ASP A 117 -23.39 -34.52 64.12
N PRO A 118 -23.17 -34.03 62.89
CA PRO A 118 -23.18 -34.86 61.68
C PRO A 118 -22.13 -35.97 61.69
N LYS A 119 -21.00 -35.80 62.40
CA LYS A 119 -20.00 -36.86 62.53
C LYS A 119 -20.54 -38.09 63.27
N LYS A 120 -21.31 -37.87 64.33
CA LYS A 120 -21.89 -38.96 65.13
C LYS A 120 -22.95 -39.74 64.36
N ILE A 121 -23.73 -39.06 63.51
CA ILE A 121 -24.71 -39.73 62.63
C ILE A 121 -23.98 -40.62 61.63
N PHE A 122 -22.90 -40.12 61.03
CA PHE A 122 -22.11 -40.88 60.06
C PHE A 122 -21.49 -42.15 60.67
N GLU A 123 -20.93 -42.05 61.87
CA GLU A 123 -20.35 -43.20 62.57
C GLU A 123 -21.42 -44.24 62.91
N GLN A 124 -22.59 -43.82 63.42
CA GLN A 124 -23.70 -44.73 63.72
C GLN A 124 -24.21 -45.47 62.49
N GLU A 125 -24.38 -44.80 61.35
CA GLU A 125 -24.80 -45.45 60.11
C GLU A 125 -23.72 -46.36 59.54
N LYS A 126 -22.44 -45.98 59.67
CA LYS A 126 -21.31 -46.82 59.26
C LYS A 126 -21.22 -48.09 60.09
N GLU A 127 -21.48 -48.04 61.39
CA GLU A 127 -21.51 -49.24 62.24
C GLU A 127 -22.72 -50.12 61.97
N LYS A 128 -23.91 -49.53 61.77
CA LYS A 128 -25.09 -50.30 61.34
C LYS A 128 -24.90 -50.98 59.98
N ALA A 129 -24.20 -50.33 59.05
CA ALA A 129 -23.88 -50.88 57.73
C ALA A 129 -22.84 -52.03 57.79
N LYS A 130 -22.06 -52.16 58.87
CA LYS A 130 -21.14 -53.29 59.07
C LYS A 130 -21.82 -54.54 59.63
N HIS A 131 -23.00 -54.39 60.23
CA HIS A 131 -23.78 -55.47 60.81
C HIS A 131 -25.00 -55.86 59.97
N ARG A 132 -25.10 -55.34 58.74
CA ARG A 132 -26.00 -55.81 57.68
C ARG A 132 -25.24 -56.70 56.71
#